data_AF-B9T917-F1
#
_entry.id   AF-B9T917-F1
#
_cell.length_a   1.000
_cell.length_b   1.000
_cell.length_c   1.000
_cell.angle_alpha   90.00
_cell.angle_beta   90.00
_cell.angle_gamma   90.00
#
_symmetry.space_group_name_H-M   'P 1'
#
loop_
_entity.id
_entity.type
_entity.pdbx_description
1 polymer ?
#
loop_
_entity_poly.entity_id
_entity_poly.type
_entity_poly.pdbx_seq_one_letter_code
_entity_poly.pdbx_strand_id
1 'polypeptide(L)'
;MNLSPAKIDASPEIQNWLAQFPEDQRITAKLLLSRLQFVSRDVYSAWLQRVVAALPRGKTYALYSVRKLEHGSPLWNDEGEIVARPGDSLGSEDLVYSLVANLARANPQTLLDHSSLSELRDKKIHDYLLIDDSIGSGDRVSGFINAMLSHPTFLSWWSFGLVRIHVVSFARPREAEAKIVAKIKGSDHGKRKFRKSSKVDFTSEIVYDTDWLEGRWGENHQQVIQLCRGQTKIPTKRRLGYGGVMANLVFYHSVPNNIPGVLWFTNEKWQGLMPGRAVPDWLLALIDQTSLVASEVATSQTDEMVRLLALIKRGVRSSRSIASRLGVDH
;
A
#
# COMPACT_ATOMS: atom_id res chain seq x y z
N MET A 1 4.54 -4.99 -12.85
CA MET A 1 4.69 -6.10 -13.82
C MET A 1 3.43 -6.96 -13.80
N ASN A 2 3.02 -7.57 -14.91
CA ASN A 2 1.81 -8.42 -14.98
C ASN A 2 2.17 -9.81 -15.55
N LEU A 3 1.35 -10.81 -15.27
CA LEU A 3 1.48 -12.14 -15.88
C LEU A 3 0.89 -12.15 -17.28
N SER A 4 1.73 -12.41 -18.30
CA SER A 4 1.27 -12.58 -19.69
C SER A 4 0.51 -13.91 -19.86
N PRO A 5 -0.44 -14.00 -20.81
CA PRO A 5 -1.13 -15.26 -21.14
C PRO A 5 -0.20 -16.45 -21.39
N ALA A 6 0.89 -16.24 -22.15
CA ALA A 6 1.86 -17.30 -22.44
C ALA A 6 2.51 -17.89 -21.17
N LYS A 7 2.85 -17.04 -20.20
CA LYS A 7 3.40 -17.48 -18.89
C LYS A 7 2.39 -18.23 -18.04
N ILE A 8 1.14 -17.78 -18.05
CA ILE A 8 0.03 -18.46 -17.37
C ILE A 8 -0.12 -19.87 -17.94
N ASP A 9 -0.07 -20.01 -19.26
CA ASP A 9 -0.24 -21.30 -19.94
C ASP A 9 0.97 -22.23 -19.79
N ALA A 10 2.18 -21.68 -19.72
CA ALA A 10 3.41 -22.45 -19.62
C ALA A 10 3.73 -22.97 -18.20
N SER A 11 3.21 -22.34 -17.14
CA SER A 11 3.53 -22.73 -15.74
C SER A 11 2.72 -23.95 -15.28
N PRO A 12 3.38 -25.08 -14.93
CA PRO A 12 2.70 -26.24 -14.37
C PRO A 12 1.95 -25.93 -13.07
N GLU A 13 2.50 -25.07 -12.22
CA GLU A 13 1.89 -24.65 -10.96
C GLU A 13 0.58 -23.88 -11.19
N ILE A 14 0.57 -22.98 -12.17
CA ILE A 14 -0.64 -22.26 -12.57
C ILE A 14 -1.65 -23.22 -13.20
N GLN A 15 -1.22 -24.18 -14.03
CA GLN A 15 -2.15 -25.18 -14.59
C GLN A 15 -2.77 -26.06 -13.51
N ASN A 16 -2.00 -26.48 -12.51
CA ASN A 16 -2.51 -27.21 -11.34
C ASN A 16 -3.51 -26.36 -10.54
N TRP A 17 -3.26 -25.06 -10.39
CA TRP A 17 -4.21 -24.15 -9.76
C TRP A 17 -5.50 -24.00 -10.56
N LEU A 18 -5.39 -23.83 -11.89
CA LEU A 18 -6.54 -23.74 -12.80
C LEU A 18 -7.38 -25.02 -12.82
N ALA A 19 -6.76 -26.19 -12.66
CA ALA A 19 -7.44 -27.48 -12.61
C ALA A 19 -8.41 -27.61 -11.40
N GLN A 20 -8.24 -26.79 -10.35
CA GLN A 20 -9.16 -26.73 -9.22
C GLN A 20 -10.50 -26.05 -9.56
N PHE A 21 -10.58 -25.35 -10.70
CA PHE A 21 -11.79 -24.72 -11.22
C PHE A 21 -12.51 -25.63 -12.25
N PRO A 22 -13.85 -25.55 -12.32
CA PRO A 22 -14.63 -26.05 -13.45
C PRO A 22 -14.10 -25.53 -14.79
N GLU A 23 -14.21 -26.33 -15.85
CA GLU A 23 -13.63 -26.03 -17.16
C GLU A 23 -14.13 -24.70 -17.76
N ASP A 24 -15.43 -24.43 -17.62
CA ASP A 24 -16.11 -23.20 -18.04
C ASP A 24 -15.62 -21.94 -17.28
N GLN A 25 -15.00 -22.12 -16.11
CA GLN A 25 -14.49 -21.04 -15.27
C GLN A 25 -13.01 -20.74 -15.49
N ARG A 26 -12.25 -21.63 -16.15
CA ARG A 26 -10.79 -21.51 -16.29
C ARG A 26 -10.38 -20.25 -17.08
N ILE A 27 -11.16 -19.86 -18.09
CA ILE A 27 -10.89 -18.64 -18.87
C ILE A 27 -10.95 -17.40 -17.96
N THR A 28 -11.98 -17.30 -17.12
CA THR A 28 -12.13 -16.20 -16.15
C THR A 28 -11.03 -16.23 -15.08
N ALA A 29 -10.59 -17.42 -14.65
CA ALA A 29 -9.48 -17.56 -13.72
C ALA A 29 -8.14 -17.11 -14.32
N LYS A 30 -7.87 -17.39 -15.61
CA LYS A 30 -6.71 -16.84 -16.33
C LYS A 30 -6.79 -15.32 -16.46
N LEU A 31 -7.98 -14.79 -16.76
CA LEU A 31 -8.20 -13.34 -16.79
C LEU A 31 -7.88 -12.71 -15.42
N LEU A 32 -8.33 -13.30 -14.32
CA LEU A 32 -7.99 -12.86 -12.96
C LEU A 32 -6.47 -12.77 -12.78
N LEU A 33 -5.70 -13.81 -13.15
CA LEU A 33 -4.25 -13.79 -13.03
C LEU A 33 -3.57 -12.71 -13.87
N SER A 34 -4.06 -12.47 -15.10
CA SER A 34 -3.50 -11.46 -16.00
C SER A 34 -3.65 -10.02 -15.50
N ARG A 35 -4.59 -9.80 -14.56
CA ARG A 35 -4.87 -8.49 -13.95
C ARG A 35 -4.09 -8.24 -12.67
N LEU A 36 -3.32 -9.21 -12.19
CA LEU A 36 -2.43 -9.00 -11.04
C LEU A 36 -1.26 -8.10 -11.42
N GLN A 37 -1.01 -7.13 -10.55
CA GLN A 37 0.11 -6.21 -10.62
C GLN A 37 1.12 -6.61 -9.56
N PHE A 38 2.34 -6.91 -10.00
CA PHE A 38 3.44 -7.28 -9.15
C PHE A 38 4.42 -6.13 -8.96
N VAL A 39 4.83 -5.91 -7.71
CA VAL A 39 5.78 -4.89 -7.28
C VAL A 39 6.98 -5.58 -6.64
N SER A 40 8.14 -5.45 -7.27
CA SER A 40 9.40 -5.98 -6.72
C SER A 40 9.92 -5.10 -5.58
N ARG A 41 10.87 -5.64 -4.81
CA ARG A 41 11.55 -4.88 -3.75
C ARG A 41 12.29 -3.66 -4.31
N ASP A 42 12.90 -3.81 -5.49
CA ASP A 42 13.65 -2.72 -6.14
C ASP A 42 12.73 -1.62 -6.64
N VAL A 43 11.58 -1.97 -7.25
CA VAL A 43 10.58 -0.98 -7.68
C VAL A 43 10.05 -0.19 -6.48
N TYR A 44 9.73 -0.88 -5.37
CA TYR A 44 9.28 -0.22 -4.15
C TYR A 44 10.39 0.67 -3.55
N SER A 45 11.62 0.17 -3.47
CA SER A 45 12.76 0.92 -2.92
C SER A 45 13.07 2.18 -3.76
N ALA A 46 13.15 2.04 -5.08
CA ALA A 46 13.37 3.15 -6.00
C ALA A 46 12.24 4.19 -5.94
N TRP A 47 10.98 3.74 -5.83
CA TRP A 47 9.85 4.64 -5.60
C TRP A 47 10.01 5.43 -4.30
N LEU A 48 10.30 4.76 -3.18
CA LEU A 48 10.44 5.44 -1.89
C LEU A 48 11.60 6.45 -1.91
N GLN A 49 12.71 6.11 -2.56
CA GLN A 49 13.83 7.03 -2.79
C GLN A 49 13.40 8.27 -3.58
N ARG A 50 12.58 8.11 -4.64
CA ARG A 50 12.02 9.25 -5.40
C ARG A 50 11.13 10.13 -4.52
N VAL A 51 10.25 9.53 -3.71
CA VAL A 51 9.39 10.29 -2.79
C VAL A 51 10.21 11.13 -1.82
N VAL A 52 11.24 10.53 -1.20
CA VAL A 52 12.12 11.24 -0.26
C VAL A 52 12.96 12.32 -0.97
N ALA A 53 13.46 12.05 -2.18
CA ALA A 53 14.21 13.04 -2.96
C ALA A 53 13.35 14.23 -3.42
N ALA A 54 12.04 14.05 -3.55
CA ALA A 54 11.08 15.10 -3.89
C ALA A 54 10.64 15.96 -2.69
N LEU A 55 11.05 15.60 -1.46
CA LEU A 55 10.71 16.39 -0.28
C LEU A 55 11.31 17.80 -0.36
N PRO A 56 10.59 18.82 0.13
CA PRO A 56 11.11 20.19 0.22
C PRO A 56 12.48 20.27 0.90
N ARG A 57 13.42 20.95 0.22
CA ARG A 57 14.78 21.19 0.75
C ARG A 57 14.75 22.15 1.94
N GLY A 58 15.76 22.05 2.80
CA GLY A 58 15.91 22.94 3.97
C GLY A 58 15.04 22.56 5.17
N LYS A 59 14.36 21.41 5.09
CA LYS A 59 13.61 20.82 6.20
C LYS A 59 14.28 19.54 6.67
N THR A 60 14.02 19.19 7.93
CA THR A 60 14.40 17.91 8.52
C THR A 60 13.14 17.10 8.79
N TYR A 61 13.16 15.84 8.43
CA TYR A 61 12.03 14.91 8.50
C TYR A 61 12.35 13.76 9.44
N ALA A 62 11.39 13.39 10.30
CA ALA A 62 11.47 12.15 11.05
C ALA A 62 10.70 11.04 10.32
N LEU A 63 11.37 9.92 10.04
CA LEU A 63 10.81 8.79 9.31
C LEU A 63 10.44 7.68 10.28
N TYR A 64 9.25 7.12 10.07
CA TYR A 64 8.75 5.98 10.81
C TYR A 64 8.16 4.96 9.86
N SER A 65 8.58 3.71 9.99
CA SER A 65 7.85 2.57 9.43
C SER A 65 6.58 2.36 10.26
N VAL A 66 5.43 2.48 9.62
CA VAL A 66 4.15 2.17 10.26
C VAL A 66 4.14 0.67 10.56
N ARG A 67 3.87 0.32 11.82
CA ARG A 67 3.79 -1.06 12.28
C ARG A 67 2.48 -1.33 13.02
N LYS A 68 2.08 -2.59 13.07
CA LYS A 68 0.96 -2.98 13.94
C LYS A 68 1.39 -2.84 15.40
N LEU A 69 0.65 -2.03 16.14
CA LEU A 69 0.79 -1.87 17.59
C LEU A 69 -0.37 -2.58 18.29
N GLU A 70 -0.11 -3.07 19.50
CA GLU A 70 -1.18 -3.52 20.39
C GLU A 70 -2.11 -2.35 20.74
N HIS A 71 -3.39 -2.66 20.96
CA HIS A 71 -4.40 -1.63 21.15
C HIS A 71 -4.13 -0.85 22.44
N GLY A 72 -3.91 0.46 22.31
CA GLY A 72 -3.63 1.36 23.44
C GLY A 72 -2.15 1.47 23.79
N SER A 73 -1.28 0.68 23.16
CA SER A 73 0.16 0.77 23.39
C SER A 73 0.73 2.05 22.75
N PRO A 74 1.51 2.85 23.51
CA PRO A 74 2.08 4.09 23.00
C PRO A 74 3.26 3.80 22.07
N LEU A 75 3.61 4.76 21.19
CA LEU A 75 4.83 4.66 20.38
C LEU A 75 6.07 4.95 21.23
N TRP A 76 5.99 5.97 22.08
CA TRP A 76 7.03 6.36 23.02
C TRP A 76 6.62 6.02 24.46
N ASN A 77 7.56 5.58 25.29
CA ASN A 77 7.35 5.45 26.73
C ASN A 77 7.24 6.84 27.40
N ASP A 78 7.07 6.87 28.72
CA ASP A 78 6.89 8.12 29.48
C ASP A 78 8.13 9.03 29.43
N GLU A 79 9.32 8.45 29.21
CA GLU A 79 10.57 9.18 29.00
C GLU A 79 10.71 9.73 27.57
N GLY A 80 9.82 9.36 26.66
CA GLY A 80 9.85 9.78 25.26
C GLY A 80 10.75 8.94 24.36
N GLU A 81 11.21 7.77 24.83
CA GLU A 81 11.99 6.79 24.07
C GLU A 81 11.08 5.83 23.31
N ILE A 82 11.52 5.34 22.14
CA ILE A 82 10.73 4.41 21.34
C ILE A 82 10.53 3.10 22.09
N VAL A 83 9.27 2.69 22.25
CA VAL A 83 8.94 1.39 22.84
C VAL A 83 9.49 0.28 21.96
N ALA A 84 10.26 -0.62 22.58
CA ALA A 84 10.93 -1.72 21.90
C ALA A 84 9.93 -2.57 21.10
N ARG A 85 10.37 -2.96 19.90
CA ARG A 85 9.60 -3.85 19.03
C ARG A 85 9.76 -5.30 19.51
N PRO A 86 8.70 -6.13 19.52
CA PRO A 86 8.86 -7.58 19.60
C PRO A 86 9.78 -8.08 18.47
N GLY A 87 10.61 -9.08 18.75
CA GLY A 87 11.58 -9.64 17.79
C GLY A 87 10.98 -10.50 16.68
N ASP A 88 9.67 -10.76 16.72
CA ASP A 88 8.98 -11.54 15.70
C ASP A 88 8.89 -10.77 14.37
N SER A 89 9.21 -11.45 13.25
CA SER A 89 9.05 -10.84 11.92
C SER A 89 7.58 -10.50 11.67
N LEU A 90 7.32 -9.25 11.27
CA LEU A 90 5.96 -8.75 11.03
C LEU A 90 5.62 -8.65 9.53
N GLY A 91 6.40 -9.32 8.68
CA GLY A 91 6.20 -9.34 7.22
C GLY A 91 6.75 -8.09 6.54
N SER A 92 5.91 -7.35 5.80
CA SER A 92 6.36 -6.19 5.01
C SER A 92 6.99 -5.06 5.82
N GLU A 93 6.59 -4.93 7.10
CA GLU A 93 7.08 -3.90 8.01
C GLU A 93 8.61 -3.98 8.20
N ASP A 94 9.21 -5.17 8.11
CA ASP A 94 10.68 -5.36 8.23
C ASP A 94 11.45 -4.76 7.05
N LEU A 95 10.93 -4.93 5.83
CA LEU A 95 11.52 -4.31 4.66
C LEU A 95 11.43 -2.78 4.76
N VAL A 96 10.25 -2.25 5.08
CA VAL A 96 10.05 -0.80 5.20
C VAL A 96 10.96 -0.21 6.28
N TYR A 97 11.06 -0.86 7.44
CA TYR A 97 11.98 -0.47 8.51
C TYR A 97 13.44 -0.42 8.03
N SER A 98 13.90 -1.46 7.32
CA SER A 98 15.26 -1.49 6.77
C SER A 98 15.53 -0.37 5.75
N LEU A 99 14.52 -0.03 4.93
CA LEU A 99 14.62 1.05 3.95
C LEU A 99 14.69 2.41 4.62
N VAL A 100 13.88 2.64 5.66
CA VAL A 100 13.94 3.86 6.48
C VAL A 100 15.33 4.05 7.08
N ALA A 101 15.88 3.01 7.70
CA ALA A 101 17.22 3.06 8.29
C ALA A 101 18.31 3.37 7.24
N ASN A 102 18.21 2.79 6.04
CA ASN A 102 19.14 3.07 4.95
C ASN A 102 19.01 4.51 4.41
N LEU A 103 17.79 5.03 4.27
CA LEU A 103 17.52 6.39 3.83
C LEU A 103 18.07 7.42 4.81
N ALA A 104 17.83 7.22 6.10
CA ALA A 104 18.34 8.10 7.16
C ALA A 104 19.87 8.07 7.23
N ARG A 105 20.48 6.87 7.12
CA ARG A 105 21.95 6.74 7.09
C ARG A 105 22.58 7.42 5.88
N ALA A 106 21.91 7.39 4.72
CA ALA A 106 22.37 8.09 3.52
C ALA A 106 22.17 9.61 3.59
N ASN A 107 21.26 10.11 4.43
CA ASN A 107 20.88 11.53 4.53
C ASN A 107 20.78 12.02 5.99
N PRO A 108 21.83 11.87 6.83
CA PRO A 108 21.72 12.05 8.28
C PRO A 108 21.48 13.50 8.73
N GLN A 109 21.69 14.48 7.83
CA GLN A 109 21.48 15.90 8.12
C GLN A 109 20.00 16.30 7.97
N THR A 110 19.23 15.58 7.17
CA THR A 110 17.85 15.95 6.81
C THR A 110 16.85 14.88 7.21
N LEU A 111 17.26 13.64 7.46
CA LEU A 111 16.37 12.53 7.80
C LEU A 111 16.77 11.90 9.14
N LEU A 112 15.79 11.70 10.01
CA LEU A 112 15.96 11.00 11.28
C LEU A 112 15.22 9.67 11.28
N ASP A 113 15.88 8.63 11.79
CA ASP A 113 15.37 7.26 11.86
C ASP A 113 14.69 7.02 13.21
N HIS A 114 13.35 6.86 13.22
CA HIS A 114 12.57 6.49 14.41
C HIS A 114 13.01 7.20 15.71
N SER A 115 13.12 8.53 15.68
CA SER A 115 13.65 9.32 16.79
C SER A 115 12.82 9.29 18.08
N SER A 116 13.51 9.48 19.21
CA SER A 116 12.88 9.80 20.50
C SER A 116 12.32 11.22 20.51
N LEU A 117 11.42 11.51 21.45
CA LEU A 117 10.84 12.86 21.61
C LEU A 117 11.87 13.90 22.01
N SER A 118 12.91 13.52 22.75
CA SER A 118 14.01 14.42 23.11
C SER A 118 14.77 14.87 21.86
N GLU A 119 15.17 13.93 21.00
CA GLU A 119 15.83 14.25 19.73
C GLU A 119 14.96 15.11 18.82
N LEU A 120 13.67 14.77 18.69
CA LEU A 120 12.71 15.53 17.87
C LEU A 120 12.56 16.97 18.36
N ARG A 121 12.50 17.17 19.67
CA ARG A 121 12.40 18.50 20.30
C ARG A 121 13.68 19.31 20.05
N ASP A 122 14.83 18.72 20.31
CA ASP A 122 16.12 19.41 20.28
C ASP A 122 16.48 19.83 18.84
N LYS A 123 16.12 19.00 17.85
CA LYS A 123 16.25 19.29 16.42
C LYS A 123 15.07 20.06 15.82
N LYS A 124 14.05 20.41 16.62
CA LYS A 124 12.84 21.16 16.21
C LYS A 124 12.15 20.57 14.98
N ILE A 125 11.87 19.27 15.04
CA ILE A 125 11.27 18.54 13.92
C ILE A 125 9.77 18.76 13.85
N HIS A 126 9.32 19.23 12.68
CA HIS A 126 7.93 19.57 12.41
C HIS A 126 7.26 18.66 11.37
N ASP A 127 8.03 17.94 10.55
CA ASP A 127 7.50 17.14 9.45
C ASP A 127 7.84 15.63 9.69
N TYR A 128 6.80 14.79 9.70
CA TYR A 128 6.87 13.38 10.09
C TYR A 128 6.40 12.51 8.92
N LEU A 129 7.29 11.68 8.37
CA LEU A 129 6.96 10.72 7.31
C LEU A 129 6.60 9.37 7.92
N LEU A 130 5.35 8.95 7.73
CA LEU A 130 4.84 7.64 8.16
C LEU A 130 4.71 6.75 6.94
N ILE A 131 5.57 5.73 6.84
CA ILE A 131 5.74 4.91 5.64
C ILE A 131 5.11 3.53 5.86
N ASP A 132 4.21 3.12 4.96
CA ASP A 132 3.63 1.78 4.89
C ASP A 132 3.83 1.22 3.47
N ASP A 133 3.78 -0.10 3.28
CA ASP A 133 3.84 -0.68 1.93
C ASP A 133 2.51 -0.43 1.18
N SER A 134 1.41 -0.72 1.85
CA SER A 134 0.06 -0.66 1.31
C SER A 134 -0.94 -0.32 2.42
N ILE A 135 -1.81 0.65 2.14
CA ILE A 135 -2.92 0.98 3.01
C ILE A 135 -4.17 0.26 2.53
N GLY A 136 -4.87 -0.42 3.45
CA GLY A 136 -6.19 -1.00 3.23
C GLY A 136 -7.30 -0.14 3.84
N SER A 137 -7.81 -0.54 5.01
CA SER A 137 -8.84 0.21 5.75
C SER A 137 -8.33 1.49 6.42
N GLY A 138 -7.00 1.64 6.55
CA GLY A 138 -6.35 2.72 7.30
C GLY A 138 -6.21 2.48 8.80
N ASP A 139 -6.63 1.33 9.31
CA ASP A 139 -6.59 1.04 10.76
C ASP A 139 -5.18 1.07 11.32
N ARG A 140 -4.21 0.44 10.64
CA ARG A 140 -2.81 0.41 11.07
C ARG A 140 -2.23 1.83 11.19
N VAL A 141 -2.40 2.64 10.15
CA VAL A 141 -1.92 4.04 10.12
C VAL A 141 -2.59 4.89 11.21
N SER A 142 -3.92 4.85 11.31
CA SER A 142 -4.64 5.64 12.32
C SER A 142 -4.31 5.20 13.76
N GLY A 143 -4.13 3.90 13.99
CA GLY A 143 -3.66 3.36 15.26
C GLY A 143 -2.25 3.84 15.60
N PHE A 144 -1.34 3.81 14.64
CA PHE A 144 0.03 4.30 14.80
C PHE A 144 0.07 5.80 15.14
N ILE A 145 -0.67 6.64 14.40
CA ILE A 145 -0.79 8.08 14.72
C ILE A 145 -1.38 8.28 16.12
N ASN A 146 -2.40 7.51 16.51
CA ASN A 146 -2.98 7.61 17.85
C ASN A 146 -2.03 7.19 18.97
N ALA A 147 -1.13 6.25 18.70
CA ALA A 147 -0.04 5.85 19.59
C ALA A 147 1.07 6.90 19.69
N MET A 148 1.30 7.71 18.64
CA MET A 148 2.12 8.91 18.75
C MET A 148 1.42 9.96 19.64
N LEU A 149 0.12 10.16 19.42
CA LEU A 149 -0.73 11.12 20.13
C LEU A 149 -1.16 10.65 21.54
N SER A 150 -0.68 9.51 22.04
CA SER A 150 -0.87 9.13 23.44
C SER A 150 0.12 9.84 24.35
N HIS A 151 1.31 10.20 23.84
CA HIS A 151 2.30 10.92 24.63
C HIS A 151 1.92 12.41 24.78
N PRO A 152 1.86 12.96 26.01
CA PRO A 152 1.42 14.34 26.25
C PRO A 152 2.22 15.40 25.47
N THR A 153 3.54 15.26 25.40
CA THR A 153 4.43 16.15 24.64
C THR A 153 4.06 16.23 23.15
N PHE A 154 3.94 15.07 22.48
CA PHE A 154 3.59 15.04 21.06
C PHE A 154 2.15 15.52 20.82
N LEU A 155 1.21 15.16 21.71
CA LEU A 155 -0.16 15.66 21.67
C LEU A 155 -0.26 17.18 21.80
N SER A 156 0.62 17.79 22.61
CA SER A 156 0.75 19.25 22.72
C SER A 156 1.17 19.84 21.37
N TRP A 157 2.25 19.34 20.76
CA TRP A 157 2.73 19.82 19.46
C TRP A 157 1.65 19.69 18.36
N TRP A 158 0.93 18.56 18.36
CA TRP A 158 -0.23 18.35 17.50
C TRP A 158 -1.32 19.41 17.72
N SER A 159 -1.68 19.68 18.98
CA SER A 159 -2.75 20.62 19.32
C SER A 159 -2.39 22.07 18.95
N PHE A 160 -1.12 22.44 19.07
CA PHE A 160 -0.59 23.75 18.68
C PHE A 160 -0.28 23.89 17.18
N GLY A 161 -0.51 22.86 16.38
CA GLY A 161 -0.27 22.90 14.94
C GLY A 161 1.21 22.92 14.56
N LEU A 162 2.09 22.44 15.44
CA LEU A 162 3.53 22.40 15.24
C LEU A 162 4.01 21.18 14.45
N VAL A 163 3.14 20.20 14.19
CA VAL A 163 3.52 18.99 13.46
C VAL A 163 2.64 18.79 12.23
N ARG A 164 3.26 18.27 11.18
CA ARG A 164 2.64 17.79 9.95
C ARG A 164 3.01 16.32 9.76
N ILE A 165 2.02 15.52 9.39
CA ILE A 165 2.16 14.09 9.17
C ILE A 165 1.98 13.81 7.68
N HIS A 166 3.01 13.27 7.05
CA HIS A 166 3.02 12.83 5.67
C HIS A 166 2.86 11.31 5.65
N VAL A 167 1.67 10.82 5.31
CA VAL A 167 1.41 9.38 5.19
C VAL A 167 1.83 8.93 3.79
N VAL A 168 2.87 8.11 3.72
CA VAL A 168 3.48 7.64 2.48
C VAL A 168 3.20 6.15 2.33
N SER A 169 2.59 5.73 1.23
CA SER A 169 2.38 4.31 0.92
C SER A 169 2.48 4.05 -0.56
N PHE A 170 2.90 2.85 -0.98
CA PHE A 170 2.98 2.58 -2.42
C PHE A 170 1.59 2.52 -3.04
N ALA A 171 0.63 1.90 -2.34
CA ALA A 171 -0.75 1.81 -2.80
C ALA A 171 -1.76 2.05 -1.69
N ARG A 172 -2.83 2.80 -1.99
CA ARG A 172 -3.93 3.05 -1.06
C ARG A 172 -5.28 3.23 -1.77
N PRO A 173 -6.39 2.87 -1.12
CA PRO A 173 -7.70 3.33 -1.55
C PRO A 173 -7.91 4.79 -1.14
N ARG A 174 -8.60 5.57 -1.97
CA ARG A 174 -8.89 6.99 -1.71
C ARG A 174 -9.71 7.20 -0.44
N GLU A 175 -10.63 6.28 -0.16
CA GLU A 175 -11.52 6.31 1.00
C GLU A 175 -10.75 6.09 2.32
N ALA A 176 -9.52 5.58 2.28
CA ALA A 176 -8.69 5.43 3.48
C ALA A 176 -8.32 6.77 4.11
N GLU A 177 -8.15 7.84 3.32
CA GLU A 177 -7.76 9.16 3.85
C GLU A 177 -8.78 9.66 4.87
N ALA A 178 -10.05 9.71 4.46
CA ALA A 178 -11.15 10.17 5.31
C ALA A 178 -11.31 9.26 6.53
N LYS A 179 -11.14 7.94 6.36
CA LYS A 179 -11.21 6.97 7.48
C LYS A 179 -10.08 7.18 8.49
N ILE A 180 -8.85 7.41 8.03
CA ILE A 180 -7.69 7.67 8.88
C ILE A 180 -7.91 8.98 9.64
N VAL A 181 -8.21 10.07 8.93
CA VAL A 181 -8.45 11.39 9.54
C VAL A 181 -9.61 11.35 10.54
N ALA A 182 -10.69 10.62 10.25
CA ALA A 182 -11.81 10.45 11.18
C ALA A 182 -11.38 9.77 12.50
N LYS A 183 -10.51 8.76 12.43
CA LYS A 183 -10.08 7.93 13.57
C LYS A 183 -8.97 8.54 14.43
N ILE A 184 -8.20 9.50 13.92
CA ILE A 184 -7.14 10.14 14.72
C ILE A 184 -7.68 11.19 15.71
N LYS A 185 -7.01 11.31 16.87
CA LYS A 185 -7.32 12.32 17.89
C LYS A 185 -7.26 13.75 17.34
N GLY A 186 -8.19 14.60 17.79
CA GLY A 186 -8.30 15.99 17.35
C GLY A 186 -9.68 16.31 16.75
N SER A 187 -9.84 17.51 16.21
CA SER A 187 -11.14 18.01 15.75
C SER A 187 -10.99 18.87 14.50
N ASP A 188 -11.93 18.72 13.57
CA ASP A 188 -12.08 19.56 12.38
C ASP A 188 -13.22 20.59 12.51
N HIS A 189 -13.69 20.82 13.74
CA HIS A 189 -14.73 21.80 13.99
C HIS A 189 -14.33 23.19 13.49
N GLY A 190 -15.27 23.95 12.92
CA GLY A 190 -15.00 25.22 12.24
C GLY A 190 -14.20 26.24 13.06
N LYS A 191 -14.43 26.26 14.39
CA LYS A 191 -13.75 27.11 15.38
C LYS A 191 -12.31 26.71 15.73
N ARG A 192 -11.83 25.54 15.27
CA ARG A 192 -10.46 25.09 15.54
C ARG A 192 -9.49 25.88 14.66
N LYS A 193 -8.51 26.54 15.30
CA LYS A 193 -7.40 27.21 14.61
C LYS A 193 -6.57 26.23 13.78
N PHE A 194 -6.28 25.06 14.36
CA PHE A 194 -5.55 23.98 13.70
C PHE A 194 -6.44 22.75 13.62
N ARG A 195 -7.04 22.54 12.45
CA ARG A 195 -7.88 21.37 12.16
C ARG A 195 -6.98 20.13 12.02
N LYS A 196 -7.46 18.95 12.38
CA LYS A 196 -6.65 17.73 12.26
C LYS A 196 -6.40 17.37 10.80
N SER A 197 -7.40 17.55 9.93
CA SER A 197 -7.31 17.25 8.51
C SER A 197 -6.27 18.11 7.78
N SER A 198 -6.00 19.33 8.24
CA SER A 198 -5.01 20.22 7.61
C SER A 198 -3.55 19.91 7.99
N LYS A 199 -3.33 18.93 8.88
CA LYS A 199 -2.00 18.53 9.37
C LYS A 199 -1.58 17.16 8.87
N VAL A 200 -2.41 16.52 8.05
CA VAL A 200 -2.14 15.20 7.49
C VAL A 200 -2.30 15.28 5.99
N ASP A 201 -1.28 14.86 5.26
CA ASP A 201 -1.34 14.64 3.82
C ASP A 201 -0.93 13.21 3.49
N PHE A 202 -1.26 12.81 2.27
CA PHE A 202 -1.09 11.46 1.78
C PHE A 202 -0.32 11.51 0.46
N THR A 203 0.61 10.58 0.26
CA THR A 203 1.36 10.43 -0.99
C THR A 203 1.41 8.96 -1.36
N SER A 204 1.01 8.62 -2.58
CA SER A 204 1.11 7.24 -3.08
C SER A 204 1.37 7.13 -4.56
N GLU A 205 2.06 6.05 -4.98
CA GLU A 205 2.23 5.73 -6.39
C GLU A 205 0.90 5.31 -7.02
N ILE A 206 0.13 4.49 -6.29
CA ILE A 206 -1.14 3.94 -6.76
C ILE A 206 -2.26 4.36 -5.83
N VAL A 207 -3.23 5.10 -6.36
CA VAL A 207 -4.43 5.53 -5.66
C VAL A 207 -5.65 5.00 -6.40
N TYR A 208 -6.49 4.22 -5.73
CA TYR A 208 -7.67 3.62 -6.38
C TYR A 208 -8.94 3.87 -5.58
N ASP A 209 -10.09 3.83 -6.23
CA ASP A 209 -11.39 3.93 -5.57
C ASP A 209 -11.91 2.51 -5.29
N THR A 210 -12.34 2.19 -4.06
CA THR A 210 -12.70 0.79 -3.70
C THR A 210 -13.83 0.23 -4.56
N ASP A 211 -14.72 1.08 -5.05
CA ASP A 211 -15.90 0.64 -5.81
C ASP A 211 -15.63 0.56 -7.32
N TRP A 212 -14.52 1.12 -7.80
CA TRP A 212 -14.18 1.09 -9.23
C TRP A 212 -13.45 -0.19 -9.63
N LEU A 213 -14.19 -1.31 -9.60
CA LEU A 213 -13.66 -2.65 -9.90
C LEU A 213 -13.30 -2.84 -11.37
N GLU A 214 -14.00 -2.17 -12.28
CA GLU A 214 -13.68 -2.18 -13.71
C GLU A 214 -12.26 -1.65 -13.99
N GLY A 215 -11.83 -0.61 -13.28
CA GLY A 215 -10.47 -0.07 -13.42
C GLY A 215 -9.38 -1.07 -13.02
N ARG A 216 -9.67 -1.97 -12.06
CA ARG A 216 -8.72 -2.99 -11.59
C ARG A 216 -8.79 -4.30 -12.38
N TRP A 217 -9.99 -4.77 -12.68
CA TRP A 217 -10.24 -6.10 -13.26
C TRP A 217 -10.65 -6.08 -14.74
N GLY A 218 -10.80 -4.89 -15.33
CA GLY A 218 -11.23 -4.68 -16.71
C GLY A 218 -12.73 -4.81 -16.90
N GLU A 219 -13.17 -4.73 -18.16
CA GLU A 219 -14.59 -4.77 -18.55
C GLU A 219 -15.30 -6.02 -17.99
N ASN A 220 -14.62 -7.17 -17.97
CA ASN A 220 -15.11 -8.45 -17.46
C ASN A 220 -14.96 -8.61 -15.92
N HIS A 221 -14.91 -7.51 -15.17
CA HIS A 221 -14.79 -7.54 -13.71
C HIS A 221 -15.91 -8.33 -13.02
N GLN A 222 -17.14 -8.28 -13.56
CA GLN A 222 -18.28 -8.97 -12.97
C GLN A 222 -18.09 -10.50 -12.97
N GLN A 223 -17.59 -11.08 -14.07
CA GLN A 223 -17.29 -12.52 -14.12
C GLN A 223 -16.19 -12.89 -13.12
N VAL A 224 -15.15 -12.06 -13.00
CA VAL A 224 -14.06 -12.27 -12.02
C VAL A 224 -14.58 -12.25 -10.58
N ILE A 225 -15.49 -11.32 -10.26
CA ILE A 225 -16.12 -11.25 -8.93
C ILE A 225 -16.98 -12.49 -8.67
N GLN A 226 -17.79 -12.92 -9.65
CA GLN A 226 -18.64 -14.09 -9.51
C GLN A 226 -17.83 -15.38 -9.34
N LEU A 227 -16.73 -15.53 -10.09
CA LEU A 227 -15.76 -16.61 -9.93
C LEU A 227 -15.28 -16.69 -8.47
N CYS A 228 -14.86 -15.55 -7.91
CA CYS A 228 -14.38 -15.49 -6.53
C CYS A 228 -15.49 -15.78 -5.50
N ARG A 229 -16.70 -15.22 -5.68
CA ARG A 229 -17.86 -15.45 -4.79
C ARG A 229 -18.30 -16.91 -4.79
N GLY A 230 -18.25 -17.55 -5.96
CA GLY A 230 -18.67 -18.93 -6.21
C GLY A 230 -17.73 -19.98 -5.61
N GLN A 231 -16.52 -19.59 -5.18
CA GLN A 231 -15.58 -20.54 -4.59
C GLN A 231 -15.94 -20.90 -3.15
N THR A 232 -16.85 -21.86 -2.98
CA THR A 232 -17.39 -22.29 -1.69
C THR A 232 -16.37 -23.00 -0.81
N LYS A 233 -15.27 -23.51 -1.38
CA LYS A 233 -14.15 -24.11 -0.65
C LYS A 233 -13.36 -23.09 0.20
N ILE A 234 -13.60 -21.79 -0.04
CA ILE A 234 -12.98 -20.67 0.68
C ILE A 234 -14.03 -19.98 1.57
N PRO A 235 -13.70 -19.61 2.82
CA PRO A 235 -14.59 -18.85 3.70
C PRO A 235 -15.08 -17.54 3.05
N THR A 236 -16.38 -17.24 3.18
CA THR A 236 -17.03 -16.08 2.54
C THR A 236 -16.27 -14.77 2.73
N LYS A 237 -15.76 -14.51 3.94
CA LYS A 237 -15.02 -13.29 4.30
C LYS A 237 -13.66 -13.13 3.57
N ARG A 238 -13.13 -14.21 2.97
CA ARG A 238 -11.83 -14.22 2.28
C ARG A 238 -11.97 -14.25 0.76
N ARG A 239 -13.13 -14.66 0.23
CA ARG A 239 -13.36 -14.86 -1.22
C ARG A 239 -12.95 -13.65 -2.06
N LEU A 240 -13.38 -12.45 -1.64
CA LEU A 240 -13.10 -11.18 -2.33
C LEU A 240 -11.91 -10.41 -1.73
N GLY A 241 -11.16 -11.03 -0.82
CA GLY A 241 -10.18 -10.35 0.01
C GLY A 241 -10.81 -9.61 1.20
N TYR A 242 -9.97 -9.22 2.16
CA TYR A 242 -10.37 -8.45 3.34
C TYR A 242 -11.14 -7.19 2.95
N GLY A 243 -12.29 -6.98 3.58
CA GLY A 243 -13.19 -5.85 3.29
C GLY A 243 -13.90 -5.91 1.94
N GLY A 244 -13.77 -7.00 1.18
CA GLY A 244 -14.38 -7.14 -0.14
C GLY A 244 -13.78 -6.21 -1.22
N VAL A 245 -12.56 -5.71 -1.00
CA VAL A 245 -11.92 -4.68 -1.82
C VAL A 245 -11.58 -5.19 -3.23
N MET A 246 -11.33 -6.49 -3.39
CA MET A 246 -10.84 -7.08 -4.63
C MET A 246 -9.62 -6.30 -5.15
N ALA A 247 -8.60 -6.16 -4.30
CA ALA A 247 -7.32 -5.59 -4.73
C ALA A 247 -6.60 -6.57 -5.67
N ASN A 248 -5.75 -6.04 -6.55
CA ASN A 248 -5.00 -6.82 -7.53
C ASN A 248 -3.48 -6.58 -7.45
N LEU A 249 -3.01 -5.94 -6.38
CA LEU A 249 -1.59 -5.63 -6.17
C LEU A 249 -0.93 -6.69 -5.27
N VAL A 250 0.25 -7.15 -5.67
CA VAL A 250 1.06 -8.15 -4.97
C VAL A 250 2.48 -7.63 -4.83
N PHE A 251 3.00 -7.59 -3.61
CA PHE A 251 4.40 -7.24 -3.36
C PHE A 251 5.24 -8.51 -3.18
N TYR A 252 6.47 -8.52 -3.69
CA TYR A 252 7.38 -9.65 -3.53
C TYR A 252 7.74 -9.94 -2.07
N HIS A 253 7.65 -8.93 -1.20
CA HIS A 253 7.96 -9.04 0.22
C HIS A 253 6.73 -9.30 1.09
N SER A 254 5.51 -9.20 0.55
CA SER A 254 4.26 -9.44 1.30
C SER A 254 3.06 -9.50 0.36
N VAL A 255 2.22 -10.51 0.49
CA VAL A 255 0.95 -10.58 -0.24
C VAL A 255 -0.16 -9.93 0.59
N PRO A 256 -0.78 -8.83 0.12
CA PRO A 256 -1.85 -8.16 0.84
C PRO A 256 -3.06 -9.07 1.06
N ASN A 257 -3.71 -8.97 2.22
CA ASN A 257 -4.88 -9.80 2.55
C ASN A 257 -6.18 -9.31 1.88
N ASN A 258 -6.14 -8.20 1.15
CA ASN A 258 -7.26 -7.56 0.46
C ASN A 258 -7.39 -8.02 -1.01
N ILE A 259 -6.50 -8.91 -1.49
CA ILE A 259 -6.66 -9.58 -2.79
C ILE A 259 -7.57 -10.83 -2.66
N PRO A 260 -8.18 -11.30 -3.78
CA PRO A 260 -9.06 -12.46 -3.75
C PRO A 260 -8.45 -13.69 -3.08
N GLY A 261 -9.23 -14.33 -2.21
CA GLY A 261 -8.78 -15.50 -1.43
C GLY A 261 -8.35 -16.67 -2.30
N VAL A 262 -8.90 -16.79 -3.52
CA VAL A 262 -8.51 -17.84 -4.49
C VAL A 262 -7.00 -17.86 -4.78
N LEU A 263 -6.31 -16.74 -4.57
CA LEU A 263 -4.88 -16.58 -4.85
C LEU A 263 -3.96 -17.04 -3.71
N TRP A 264 -4.38 -16.95 -2.45
CA TRP A 264 -3.47 -17.12 -1.30
C TRP A 264 -4.02 -18.03 -0.20
N PHE A 265 -5.35 -18.16 -0.10
CA PHE A 265 -5.95 -19.00 0.91
C PHE A 265 -5.61 -20.46 0.62
N THR A 266 -5.34 -21.24 1.65
CA THR A 266 -5.03 -22.66 1.51
C THR A 266 -5.70 -23.44 2.64
N ASN A 267 -6.34 -24.55 2.28
CA ASN A 267 -6.87 -25.58 3.18
C ASN A 267 -6.86 -26.93 2.45
N GLU A 268 -7.40 -27.98 3.06
CA GLU A 268 -7.46 -29.32 2.44
C GLU A 268 -8.19 -29.34 1.08
N LYS A 269 -9.11 -28.40 0.83
CA LYS A 269 -9.96 -28.38 -0.36
C LYS A 269 -9.49 -27.40 -1.43
N TRP A 270 -8.65 -26.44 -1.09
CA TRP A 270 -8.22 -25.35 -1.95
C TRP A 270 -6.75 -25.04 -1.71
N GLN A 271 -5.97 -25.01 -2.79
CA GLN A 271 -4.56 -24.64 -2.77
C GLN A 271 -4.38 -23.31 -3.52
N GLY A 272 -3.97 -22.27 -2.81
CA GLY A 272 -3.67 -20.96 -3.42
C GLY A 272 -2.30 -20.94 -4.10
N LEU A 273 -2.09 -20.01 -5.04
CA LEU A 273 -0.78 -19.79 -5.68
C LEU A 273 0.26 -19.16 -4.74
N MET A 274 -0.19 -18.43 -3.72
CA MET A 274 0.64 -17.70 -2.76
C MET A 274 0.28 -18.09 -1.33
N PRO A 275 0.48 -19.36 -0.94
CA PRO A 275 0.13 -19.85 0.39
C PRO A 275 0.88 -19.06 1.48
N GLY A 276 0.24 -18.89 2.64
CA GLY A 276 0.82 -18.11 3.74
C GLY A 276 0.96 -16.61 3.47
N ARG A 277 0.42 -16.10 2.34
CA ARG A 277 0.61 -14.72 1.87
C ARG A 277 2.08 -14.39 1.56
N ALA A 278 2.81 -15.39 1.06
CA ALA A 278 4.15 -15.24 0.51
C ALA A 278 4.15 -15.56 -0.99
N VAL A 279 5.01 -14.90 -1.75
CA VAL A 279 5.21 -15.17 -3.18
C VAL A 279 6.23 -16.31 -3.31
N PRO A 280 5.88 -17.48 -3.89
CA PRO A 280 6.83 -18.57 -4.04
C PRO A 280 7.94 -18.26 -5.05
N ASP A 281 9.10 -18.91 -4.89
CA ASP A 281 10.27 -18.72 -5.77
C ASP A 281 9.97 -19.02 -7.24
N TRP A 282 9.16 -20.05 -7.53
CA TRP A 282 8.75 -20.39 -8.90
C TRP A 282 7.97 -19.24 -9.57
N LEU A 283 7.14 -18.53 -8.78
CA LEU A 283 6.35 -17.41 -9.29
C LEU A 283 7.24 -16.19 -9.51
N LEU A 284 8.22 -15.95 -8.64
CA LEU A 284 9.25 -14.92 -8.87
C LEU A 284 10.05 -15.21 -10.14
N ALA A 285 10.56 -16.43 -10.31
CA ALA A 285 11.28 -16.84 -11.51
C ALA A 285 10.43 -16.67 -12.78
N LEU A 286 9.14 -17.04 -12.73
CA LEU A 286 8.21 -16.86 -13.84
C LEU A 286 8.03 -15.38 -14.19
N ILE A 287 7.98 -14.47 -13.21
CA ILE A 287 7.84 -13.03 -13.45
C ILE A 287 9.15 -12.41 -13.93
N ASP A 288 10.29 -12.76 -13.33
CA ASP A 288 11.62 -12.17 -13.58
C ASP A 288 12.26 -12.62 -14.89
N GLN A 289 11.85 -13.75 -15.48
CA GLN A 289 12.23 -14.13 -16.86
C GLN A 289 11.87 -13.05 -17.91
N THR A 290 11.13 -12.00 -17.53
CA THR A 290 10.91 -10.80 -18.35
C THR A 290 12.09 -9.81 -18.36
N SER A 291 12.87 -9.75 -17.27
CA SER A 291 13.74 -8.59 -16.98
C SER A 291 15.03 -8.54 -17.80
N LEU A 292 15.41 -9.64 -18.48
CA LEU A 292 16.59 -9.67 -19.36
C LEU A 292 16.31 -9.24 -20.81
N VAL A 293 15.04 -8.99 -21.18
CA VAL A 293 14.67 -8.61 -22.56
C VAL A 293 14.02 -7.22 -22.65
N ALA A 294 13.72 -6.57 -21.52
CA ALA A 294 13.05 -5.28 -21.49
C ALA A 294 13.86 -4.21 -20.72
N SER A 295 15.09 -3.93 -21.19
CA SER A 295 15.69 -2.61 -20.96
C SER A 295 15.26 -1.69 -22.10
N GLU A 296 14.17 -0.96 -21.90
CA GLU A 296 14.00 0.35 -22.52
C GLU A 296 13.14 1.23 -21.61
N VAL A 297 13.83 2.12 -20.91
CA VAL A 297 13.30 3.20 -20.08
C VAL A 297 12.69 4.26 -21.01
N ALA A 298 11.42 4.11 -21.37
CA ALA A 298 10.62 5.15 -22.05
C ALA A 298 9.09 4.95 -22.00
N THR A 299 8.57 3.83 -21.50
CA THR A 299 7.16 3.44 -21.72
C THR A 299 6.15 3.95 -20.69
N SER A 300 6.56 4.32 -19.46
CA SER A 300 5.60 4.73 -18.42
C SER A 300 4.98 6.12 -18.67
N GLN A 301 5.80 7.12 -19.05
CA GLN A 301 5.28 8.46 -19.35
C GLN A 301 4.39 8.46 -20.60
N THR A 302 4.74 7.67 -21.62
CA THR A 302 3.95 7.59 -22.85
C THR A 302 2.60 6.92 -22.60
N ASP A 303 2.54 5.83 -21.82
CA ASP A 303 1.27 5.16 -21.52
C ASP A 303 0.34 6.02 -20.66
N GLU A 304 0.88 6.72 -19.64
CA GLU A 304 0.09 7.68 -18.85
C GLU A 304 -0.44 8.84 -19.70
N MET A 305 0.39 9.41 -20.58
CA MET A 305 -0.05 10.46 -21.50
C MET A 305 -1.13 9.96 -22.47
N VAL A 306 -0.98 8.75 -23.01
CA VAL A 306 -1.98 8.14 -23.90
C VAL A 306 -3.30 7.89 -23.16
N ARG A 307 -3.25 7.38 -21.92
CA ARG A 307 -4.44 7.22 -21.06
C ARG A 307 -5.09 8.55 -20.74
N LEU A 308 -4.30 9.58 -20.40
CA LEU A 308 -4.80 10.93 -20.17
C LEU A 308 -5.53 11.48 -21.40
N LEU A 309 -4.92 11.37 -22.58
CA LEU A 309 -5.53 11.78 -23.86
C LEU A 309 -6.81 11.00 -24.14
N ALA A 310 -6.84 9.69 -23.88
CA ALA A 310 -8.04 8.86 -24.04
C ALA A 310 -9.17 9.28 -23.09
N LEU A 311 -8.85 9.63 -21.84
CA LEU A 311 -9.81 10.14 -20.87
C LEU A 311 -10.38 11.49 -21.29
N ILE A 312 -9.52 12.41 -21.77
CA ILE A 312 -9.95 13.71 -22.32
C ILE A 312 -10.85 13.50 -23.53
N LYS A 313 -10.50 12.59 -24.45
CA LYS A 313 -11.32 12.22 -25.61
C LYS A 313 -12.68 11.65 -25.21
N ARG A 314 -12.75 10.87 -24.13
CA ARG A 314 -14.00 10.35 -23.54
C ARG A 314 -14.81 11.39 -22.75
N GLY A 315 -14.39 12.66 -22.77
CA GLY A 315 -15.11 13.76 -22.12
C GLY A 315 -14.84 13.92 -20.63
N VAL A 316 -13.81 13.27 -20.07
CA VAL A 316 -13.40 13.49 -18.68
C VAL A 316 -12.60 14.78 -18.61
N ARG A 317 -13.15 15.80 -17.94
CA ARG A 317 -12.57 17.15 -17.89
C ARG A 317 -12.11 17.60 -16.51
N SER A 318 -12.67 17.03 -15.44
CA SER A 318 -12.26 17.43 -14.09
C SER A 318 -10.93 16.76 -13.72
N SER A 319 -9.99 17.55 -13.19
CA SER A 319 -8.69 17.06 -12.73
C SER A 319 -8.85 15.93 -11.71
N ARG A 320 -9.82 16.05 -10.79
CA ARG A 320 -10.16 15.00 -9.82
C ARG A 320 -10.58 13.70 -10.51
N SER A 321 -11.44 13.75 -11.53
CA SER A 321 -11.89 12.57 -12.27
C SER A 321 -10.77 11.97 -13.11
N ILE A 322 -9.86 12.79 -13.63
CA ILE A 322 -8.67 12.33 -14.35
C ILE A 322 -7.73 11.58 -13.41
N ALA A 323 -7.38 12.18 -12.26
CA ALA A 323 -6.52 11.55 -11.26
C ALA A 323 -7.10 10.23 -10.74
N SER A 324 -8.40 10.19 -10.46
CA SER A 324 -9.13 8.96 -10.09
C SER A 324 -9.01 7.87 -11.16
N ARG A 325 -9.20 8.22 -12.45
CA ARG A 325 -9.14 7.25 -13.55
C ARG A 325 -7.73 6.84 -13.97
N LEU A 326 -6.73 7.69 -13.74
CA LEU A 326 -5.32 7.35 -13.93
C LEU A 326 -4.74 6.59 -12.73
N GLY A 327 -5.41 6.65 -11.58
CA GLY A 327 -5.01 5.96 -10.38
C GLY A 327 -3.91 6.69 -9.60
N VAL A 328 -3.92 8.03 -9.62
CA VAL A 328 -2.88 8.88 -9.00
C VAL A 328 -3.49 9.90 -8.03
N ASP A 329 -2.63 10.55 -7.25
CA ASP A 329 -2.98 11.70 -6.42
C ASP A 329 -3.28 12.94 -7.30
N HIS A 330 -4.19 13.80 -6.80
CA HIS A 330 -4.62 15.03 -7.49
C HIS A 330 -3.95 16.26 -6.90
#